data_AF-A0A7V1BUK1-F1
#
_entry.id   AF-A0A7V1BUK1-F1
#
_cell.length_a   1.000
_cell.length_b   1.000
_cell.length_c   1.000
_cell.angle_alpha   90.00
_cell.angle_beta   90.00
_cell.angle_gamma   90.00
#
_symmetry.space_group_name_H-M   'P 1'
#
loop_
_entity.id
_entity.type
_entity.pdbx_description
1 polymer ?
#
loop_
_entity_poly.entity_id
_entity_poly.type
_entity_poly.pdbx_seq_one_letter_code
_entity_poly.pdbx_strand_id
1 'polypeptide(L)'
;ECLVTEPIKEMCEEGDVSLVYAIGPAIMMKFCCKTTEPFGVKTIVSLNSIMVDGTGMCGACRVSVGGETKFVCVEGPEFDGHQVDFDLLMSRQRQYLEQEKIAYDYYLECRGDKACLT
;
A
#
# COMPACT_ATOMS: atom_id res chain seq x y z
N GLU A 1 -20.99 -7.93 -4.97
CA GLU A 1 -19.76 -7.53 -4.26
C GLU A 1 -19.66 -6.02 -4.40
N CYS A 2 -19.44 -5.27 -3.31
CA CYS A 2 -19.36 -3.81 -3.38
C CYS A 2 -17.89 -3.38 -3.45
N LEU A 3 -17.48 -2.81 -4.58
CA LEU A 3 -16.15 -2.23 -4.74
C LEU A 3 -16.20 -0.74 -4.43
N VAL A 4 -15.25 -0.23 -3.66
CA VAL A 4 -15.17 1.21 -3.32
C VAL A 4 -14.98 2.12 -4.54
N THR A 5 -14.58 1.56 -5.68
CA THR A 5 -14.40 2.30 -6.95
C THR A 5 -15.71 2.76 -7.56
N GLU A 6 -16.82 2.06 -7.33
CA GLU A 6 -18.14 2.43 -7.84
C GLU A 6 -18.63 3.76 -7.26
N PRO A 7 -18.75 3.94 -5.92
CA PRO A 7 -19.18 5.20 -5.35
C PRO A 7 -18.18 6.34 -5.63
N ILE A 8 -16.88 6.07 -5.72
CA ILE A 8 -15.89 7.09 -6.12
C ILE A 8 -16.20 7.61 -7.52
N LYS A 9 -16.52 6.72 -8.46
CA LYS A 9 -16.85 7.10 -9.84
C LYS A 9 -18.11 7.96 -9.88
N GLU A 10 -19.18 7.53 -9.20
CA GLU A 10 -20.45 8.27 -9.12
C GLU A 10 -20.23 9.69 -8.60
N MET A 11 -19.49 9.84 -7.50
CA MET A 11 -19.17 11.16 -6.94
C MET A 11 -18.31 12.03 -7.88
N CYS A 12 -17.37 11.42 -8.63
CA CYS A 12 -16.56 12.17 -9.60
C CYS A 12 -17.38 12.61 -10.83
N GLU A 13 -18.39 11.83 -11.23
CA GLU A 13 -19.32 12.19 -12.32
C GLU A 13 -20.26 13.34 -11.94
N GLU A 14 -20.63 13.45 -10.66
CA GLU A 14 -21.40 14.59 -10.11
C GLU A 14 -20.60 15.91 -10.14
N GLY A 15 -19.26 15.84 -10.12
CA GLY A 15 -18.38 16.98 -10.36
C GLY A 15 -17.94 17.77 -9.12
N ASP A 16 -18.31 17.35 -7.91
CA ASP A 16 -17.98 18.07 -6.66
C ASP A 16 -16.71 17.55 -5.96
N VAL A 17 -16.02 16.56 -6.52
CA VAL A 17 -14.83 15.97 -5.90
C VAL A 17 -13.56 16.70 -6.34
N SER A 18 -12.91 17.39 -5.39
CA SER A 18 -11.63 18.06 -5.63
C SER A 18 -10.39 17.21 -5.31
N LEU A 19 -10.53 16.21 -4.43
CA LEU A 19 -9.42 15.42 -3.91
C LEU A 19 -9.94 14.08 -3.37
N VAL A 20 -9.25 13.00 -3.71
CA VAL A 20 -9.50 11.66 -3.17
C VAL A 20 -8.31 11.20 -2.33
N TYR A 21 -8.58 10.69 -1.12
CA TYR A 21 -7.60 9.94 -0.33
C TYR A 21 -7.98 8.46 -0.34
N ALA A 22 -7.06 7.60 -0.79
CA ALA A 22 -7.26 6.15 -0.79
C ALA A 22 -6.24 5.46 0.12
N ILE A 23 -6.73 4.75 1.12
CA ILE A 23 -5.92 4.04 2.12
C ILE A 23 -6.47 2.62 2.25
N GLY A 24 -5.66 1.62 1.94
CA GLY A 24 -6.07 0.22 2.01
C GLY A 24 -5.08 -0.71 1.31
N PRO A 25 -5.52 -1.90 0.87
CA PRO A 25 -4.68 -2.79 0.08
C PRO A 25 -4.12 -2.09 -1.16
N ALA A 26 -2.87 -2.36 -1.54
CA ALA A 26 -2.22 -1.71 -2.68
C ALA A 26 -3.02 -1.86 -3.99
N ILE A 27 -3.70 -3.00 -4.18
CA ILE A 27 -4.58 -3.22 -5.33
C ILE A 27 -5.82 -2.32 -5.31
N MET A 28 -6.40 -2.08 -4.13
CA MET A 28 -7.53 -1.16 -3.97
C MET A 28 -7.10 0.27 -4.28
N MET A 29 -5.96 0.71 -3.71
CA MET A 29 -5.39 2.03 -3.98
C MET A 29 -5.09 2.24 -5.47
N LYS A 30 -4.52 1.23 -6.15
CA LYS A 30 -4.28 1.24 -7.61
C LYS A 30 -5.57 1.52 -8.38
N PHE A 31 -6.65 0.84 -8.04
CA PHE A 31 -7.93 1.00 -8.75
C PHE A 31 -8.63 2.31 -8.39
N CYS A 32 -8.54 2.81 -7.16
CA CYS A 32 -9.02 4.15 -6.83
C CYS A 32 -8.34 5.22 -7.71
N CYS A 33 -7.02 5.14 -7.88
CA CYS A 33 -6.26 6.07 -8.74
C CYS A 33 -6.69 5.99 -10.21
N LYS A 34 -6.89 4.78 -10.73
CA LYS A 34 -7.38 4.57 -12.10
C LYS A 34 -8.82 5.09 -12.29
N THR A 35 -9.65 5.01 -11.26
CA THR A 35 -11.03 5.50 -11.32
C THR A 35 -11.07 7.02 -11.40
N THR A 36 -10.19 7.72 -10.70
CA THR A 36 -10.18 9.19 -10.62
C THR A 36 -9.40 9.86 -11.76
N GLU A 37 -8.46 9.14 -12.39
CA GLU A 37 -7.59 9.65 -13.47
C GLU A 37 -8.37 10.27 -14.66
N PRO A 38 -9.44 9.66 -15.21
CA PRO A 38 -10.21 10.27 -16.31
C PRO A 38 -10.90 11.58 -15.95
N PHE A 39 -11.17 11.81 -14.68
CA PHE A 39 -11.83 13.02 -14.17
C PHE A 39 -10.83 14.13 -13.81
N GLY A 40 -9.52 13.87 -13.91
CA GLY A 40 -8.49 14.82 -13.48
C GLY A 40 -8.49 15.09 -11.97
N VAL A 41 -9.13 14.23 -11.18
CA VAL A 41 -9.26 14.40 -9.72
C VAL A 41 -7.99 13.93 -9.04
N LYS A 42 -7.29 14.87 -8.37
CA LYS A 42 -6.08 14.56 -7.62
C LYS A 42 -6.34 13.43 -6.62
N THR A 43 -5.47 12.43 -6.61
CA THR A 43 -5.62 11.26 -5.72
C THR A 43 -4.36 11.02 -4.92
N ILE A 44 -4.48 11.08 -3.60
CA ILE A 44 -3.40 10.79 -2.66
C ILE A 44 -3.60 9.37 -2.11
N VAL A 45 -2.50 8.61 -2.03
CA VAL A 45 -2.48 7.26 -1.48
C VAL A 45 -1.51 7.16 -0.32
N SER A 46 -1.89 6.42 0.72
CA SER A 46 -1.01 6.13 1.87
C SER A 46 -0.38 4.75 1.67
N LEU A 47 0.88 4.71 1.26
CA LEU A 47 1.54 3.47 0.85
C LEU A 47 1.93 2.59 2.04
N ASN A 48 1.65 1.29 1.91
CA ASN A 48 1.90 0.27 2.93
C ASN A 48 3.08 -0.66 2.54
N SER A 49 4.22 -0.07 2.18
CA SER A 49 5.45 -0.83 1.90
C SER A 49 6.02 -1.49 3.17
N ILE A 50 6.80 -2.56 3.03
CA ILE A 50 7.53 -3.18 4.14
C ILE A 50 8.47 -2.16 4.81
N MET A 51 8.43 -2.06 6.13
CA MET A 51 9.31 -1.20 6.92
C MET A 51 10.16 -2.02 7.90
N VAL A 52 11.36 -1.53 8.21
CA VAL A 52 12.25 -2.14 9.21
C VAL A 52 12.65 -1.08 10.23
N ASP A 53 13.47 -0.09 9.83
CA ASP A 53 13.97 0.93 10.75
C ASP A 53 12.97 2.08 10.95
N GLY A 54 12.23 2.46 9.90
CA GLY A 54 11.25 3.56 9.96
C GLY A 54 11.85 4.96 10.06
N THR A 55 13.17 5.11 9.85
CA THR A 55 13.90 6.37 10.04
C THR A 55 14.74 6.78 8.82
N GLY A 56 14.68 6.01 7.73
CA GLY A 56 15.33 6.31 6.45
C GLY A 56 16.70 5.67 6.27
N MET A 57 17.12 4.78 7.17
CA MET A 57 18.47 4.21 7.13
C MET A 57 18.61 2.97 6.25
N CYS A 58 17.56 2.15 6.10
CA CYS A 58 17.71 0.84 5.44
C CYS A 58 17.14 0.75 4.01
N GLY A 59 16.24 1.65 3.62
CA GLY A 59 15.59 1.61 2.31
C GLY A 59 14.64 0.41 2.08
N ALA A 60 14.27 -0.34 3.11
CA ALA A 60 13.29 -1.43 3.00
C ALA A 60 11.93 -0.92 2.49
N CYS A 61 11.56 0.29 2.90
CA CYS A 61 10.31 0.93 2.50
C CYS A 61 10.38 1.64 1.14
N ARG A 62 11.41 1.40 0.32
CA ARG A 62 11.54 2.10 -0.96
C ARG A 62 10.39 1.78 -1.92
N VAL A 63 9.96 2.80 -2.64
CA VAL A 63 8.95 2.78 -3.70
C VAL A 63 9.45 3.58 -4.90
N SER A 64 8.84 3.39 -6.08
CA SER A 64 9.07 4.23 -7.25
C SER A 64 7.86 5.14 -7.43
N VAL A 65 8.09 6.45 -7.42
CA VAL A 65 7.07 7.48 -7.61
C VAL A 65 7.59 8.46 -8.66
N GLY A 66 6.90 8.60 -9.79
CA GLY A 66 7.33 9.47 -10.89
C GLY A 66 8.66 9.05 -11.53
N GLY A 67 9.04 7.76 -11.42
CA GLY A 67 10.33 7.24 -11.86
C GLY A 67 11.50 7.49 -10.89
N GLU A 68 11.26 8.14 -9.76
CA GLU A 68 12.26 8.34 -8.71
C GLU A 68 12.08 7.33 -7.58
N THR A 69 13.20 6.87 -7.01
CA THR A 69 13.17 6.08 -5.78
C THR A 69 12.89 6.99 -4.58
N LYS A 70 11.84 6.68 -3.81
CA LYS A 70 11.44 7.38 -2.58
C LYS A 70 11.33 6.41 -1.41
N PHE A 71 11.55 6.88 -0.18
CA PHE A 71 11.44 6.10 1.05
C PHE A 71 10.16 6.49 1.81
N VAL A 72 9.20 5.55 1.88
CA VAL A 72 7.88 5.80 2.47
C VAL A 72 7.97 6.31 3.92
N CYS A 73 8.94 5.86 4.73
CA CYS A 73 9.03 6.25 6.13
C CYS A 73 9.53 7.68 6.38
N VAL A 74 10.16 8.33 5.40
CA VAL A 74 10.73 9.69 5.55
C VAL A 74 10.18 10.68 4.54
N GLU A 75 9.88 10.23 3.31
CA GLU A 75 9.34 11.06 2.23
C GLU A 75 7.82 10.87 2.04
N GLY A 76 7.21 9.89 2.73
CA GLY A 76 5.80 9.57 2.65
C GLY A 76 5.08 9.65 4.01
N PRO A 77 4.13 8.74 4.31
CA PRO A 77 3.66 7.62 3.48
C PRO A 77 2.71 8.02 2.35
N GLU A 78 2.31 9.30 2.32
CA GLU A 78 1.35 9.84 1.37
C GLU A 78 2.04 10.32 0.09
N PHE A 79 1.62 9.79 -1.06
CA PHE A 79 2.14 10.15 -2.37
C PHE A 79 1.00 10.44 -3.36
N ASP A 80 1.33 11.13 -4.45
CA ASP A 80 0.46 11.22 -5.61
C ASP A 80 0.27 9.83 -6.22
N GLY A 81 -0.93 9.27 -6.03
CA GLY A 81 -1.25 7.91 -6.44
C GLY A 81 -1.18 7.70 -7.95
N HIS A 82 -1.33 8.75 -8.76
CA HIS A 82 -1.19 8.65 -10.22
C HIS A 82 0.26 8.44 -10.66
N GLN A 83 1.23 8.69 -9.78
CA GLN A 83 2.67 8.54 -10.08
C GLN A 83 3.30 7.29 -9.46
N VAL A 84 2.55 6.52 -8.67
CA VAL A 84 3.07 5.34 -7.95
C VAL A 84 3.18 4.13 -8.87
N ASP A 85 4.33 3.47 -8.86
CA ASP A 85 4.47 2.12 -9.44
C ASP A 85 3.88 1.06 -8.50
N PHE A 86 2.57 0.81 -8.66
CA PHE A 86 1.86 -0.18 -7.85
C PHE A 86 2.31 -1.62 -8.11
N ASP A 87 2.81 -1.94 -9.30
CA ASP A 87 3.23 -3.30 -9.63
C ASP A 87 4.57 -3.63 -8.94
N LEU A 88 5.50 -2.68 -8.89
CA LEU A 88 6.69 -2.77 -8.05
C LEU A 88 6.31 -2.87 -6.57
N LEU A 89 5.42 -1.99 -6.07
CA LEU A 89 5.00 -2.02 -4.66
C LEU A 89 4.43 -3.39 -4.26
N MET A 90 3.48 -3.92 -5.03
CA MET A 90 2.86 -5.22 -4.75
C MET A 90 3.85 -6.38 -4.89
N SER A 91 4.80 -6.31 -5.82
CA SER A 91 5.88 -7.29 -5.93
C SER A 91 6.74 -7.32 -4.66
N ARG A 92 7.11 -6.13 -4.15
CA ARG A 92 7.89 -5.99 -2.91
C ARG A 92 7.14 -6.49 -1.68
N GLN A 93 5.83 -6.23 -1.58
CA GLN A 93 5.00 -6.72 -0.48
C GLN A 93 4.98 -8.24 -0.36
N ARG A 94 5.20 -8.97 -1.46
CA ARG A 94 5.23 -10.44 -1.48
C ARG A 94 6.61 -11.04 -1.18
N GLN A 95 7.60 -10.22 -0.85
CA GLN A 95 8.98 -10.67 -0.68
C GLN A 95 9.15 -11.70 0.44
N TYR A 96 8.32 -11.65 1.49
CA TYR A 96 8.48 -12.48 2.70
C TYR A 96 7.36 -13.49 2.94
N LEU A 97 6.55 -13.83 1.92
CA LEU A 97 5.40 -14.73 2.10
C LEU A 97 5.77 -16.09 2.71
N GLU A 98 6.94 -16.63 2.36
CA GLU A 98 7.42 -17.90 2.93
C GLU A 98 7.74 -17.76 4.41
N GLN A 99 8.47 -16.71 4.80
CA GLN A 99 8.85 -16.44 6.17
C GLN A 99 7.63 -16.08 7.03
N GLU A 100 6.68 -15.32 6.49
CA GLU A 100 5.40 -15.00 7.12
C GLU A 100 4.61 -16.27 7.42
N LYS A 101 4.55 -17.21 6.47
CA LYS A 101 3.90 -18.50 6.66
C LYS A 101 4.60 -19.33 7.74
N ILE A 102 5.93 -19.47 7.68
CA ILE A 102 6.71 -20.20 8.69
C ILE A 102 6.48 -19.61 10.08
N ALA A 103 6.54 -18.28 10.21
CA ALA A 103 6.32 -17.60 11.49
C ALA A 103 4.89 -17.81 12.01
N TYR A 104 3.89 -17.80 11.14
CA TYR A 104 2.50 -18.04 11.50
C TYR A 104 2.25 -19.50 11.90
N ASP A 105 2.77 -20.46 11.14
CA ASP A 105 2.67 -21.90 11.43
C ASP A 105 3.36 -22.22 12.77
N TYR A 106 4.57 -21.70 12.98
CA TYR A 106 5.29 -21.82 14.27
C TYR A 106 4.49 -21.19 15.43
N TYR A 107 3.89 -20.01 15.22
CA TYR A 107 3.02 -19.39 16.22
C TYR A 107 1.83 -20.29 16.58
N LEU A 108 1.19 -20.91 15.58
CA LEU A 108 0.06 -21.83 15.78
C LEU A 108 0.46 -23.11 16.50
N GLU A 109 1.60 -23.71 16.15
CA GLU A 109 2.15 -24.91 16.80
C GLU A 109 2.49 -24.65 18.27
N CYS A 110 3.03 -23.46 18.59
CA CYS A 110 3.43 -23.07 19.93
C CYS A 110 2.31 -22.39 20.75
N ARG A 111 1.05 -22.38 20.27
CA ARG A 111 -0.11 -21.82 21.02
C ARG A 111 -0.44 -22.64 22.27
N GLY A 112 0.32 -22.43 23.34
CA GLY A 112 -0.03 -22.89 24.69
C GLY A 112 1.17 -23.12 25.61
N ASP A 113 2.32 -23.51 25.08
CA ASP A 113 3.48 -23.88 25.88
C ASP A 113 4.63 -22.90 25.71
N LYS A 114 5.07 -22.31 26.83
CA LYS A 114 6.24 -21.41 26.91
C LYS A 114 7.57 -22.08 26.53
N ALA A 115 7.55 -23.36 26.15
CA ALA A 115 8.73 -24.17 25.89
C ALA A 115 9.36 -23.95 24.50
N CYS A 116 8.69 -23.26 23.57
CA CYS A 116 9.19 -23.11 22.21
C CYS A 116 10.34 -22.10 22.03
N LEU A 117 10.72 -21.32 23.05
CA LEU A 117 11.71 -20.21 22.94
C LEU A 117 13.18 -20.61 23.20
N THR A 118 13.51 -21.91 23.14
CA THR A 118 14.90 -22.43 23.22
C THR A 118 15.21 -23.31 22.03
#